data_AF-A0A9K3PV29-F1
#
_entry.id   AF-A0A9K3PV29-F1
#
_cell.length_a   1.000
_cell.length_b   1.000
_cell.length_c   1.000
_cell.angle_alpha   90.00
_cell.angle_beta   90.00
_cell.angle_gamma   90.00
#
_symmetry.space_group_name_H-M   'P 1'
#
loop_
_entity.id
_entity.type
_entity.pdbx_description
1 polymer ?
#
loop_
_entity_poly.entity_id
_entity_poly.type
_entity_poly.pdbx_seq_one_letter_code
_entity_poly.pdbx_strand_id
1 'polypeptide(L)'
;MFHKAAYFNGDIRSWDVSNVACMNHMFSGADDFDQDIGSWNVSSVTNMDSMFENARDFDQNLSSWDVSNVTDMSNMFHEAVHFNGNIGSWDVGNVTCMYGMFSDAVNFNQDIGSWDVSNVQNMNRMFSCAFDFNQDIGSWDVSNVSDMAFMFSDASSFNHDIGSWNVSNVTDMRGMFSKASSFNQDIGSWNVSNVLYMNSLFGEARKFNQNIGSWDVSNAIDMNHMFYFANNFNQDIGCWNVSNVNDMSSMFQHAEAFNQDIGLWDVSNVVNMGWMFCLAKAFNQDIGSWNVSIVRNMAGMFTHASSFNQDIGSWNVSNVTDMHRTGTQAMQQQWLLCLKMPATLTKIFLHGMCQT
;
A
#
# COMPACT_ATOMS: atom_id res chain seq x y z
N MET A 1 -0.03 -16.01 -28.08
CA MET A 1 0.51 -16.68 -29.29
C MET A 1 1.98 -17.02 -29.09
N PHE A 2 2.78 -16.06 -28.61
CA PHE A 2 4.20 -16.17 -28.27
C PHE A 2 4.42 -16.29 -26.76
N HIS A 3 3.45 -16.85 -26.04
CA HIS A 3 3.53 -16.98 -24.59
C HIS A 3 4.77 -17.81 -24.19
N LYS A 4 5.62 -17.24 -23.33
CA LYS A 4 6.90 -17.80 -22.87
C LYS A 4 7.93 -18.03 -23.98
N ALA A 5 7.78 -17.37 -25.12
CA ALA A 5 8.78 -17.39 -26.17
C ALA A 5 9.84 -16.30 -25.88
N ALA A 6 10.63 -16.48 -24.82
CA ALA A 6 11.54 -15.46 -24.27
C ALA A 6 12.42 -14.77 -25.33
N TYR A 7 12.91 -15.52 -26.33
CA TYR A 7 13.79 -15.00 -27.39
C TYR A 7 13.05 -14.54 -28.66
N PHE A 8 11.72 -14.47 -28.63
CA PHE A 8 10.95 -14.11 -29.80
C PHE A 8 11.03 -12.60 -30.05
N ASN A 9 11.67 -12.23 -31.16
CA ASN A 9 11.68 -10.86 -31.67
C ASN A 9 11.58 -10.85 -33.22
N GLY A 10 10.79 -11.77 -33.77
CA GLY A 10 10.65 -11.94 -35.22
C GLY A 10 9.74 -10.88 -35.83
N ASP A 11 10.05 -10.42 -37.05
CA ASP A 11 9.26 -9.40 -37.74
C ASP A 11 7.82 -9.87 -38.00
N ILE A 12 6.87 -9.15 -37.40
CA ILE A 12 5.42 -9.34 -37.53
C ILE A 12 4.71 -8.05 -37.91
N ARG A 13 5.44 -7.02 -38.37
CA ARG A 13 4.87 -5.70 -38.66
C ARG A 13 3.77 -5.75 -39.73
N SER A 14 3.85 -6.73 -40.63
CA SER A 14 2.92 -6.90 -41.76
C SER A 14 1.69 -7.76 -41.46
N TRP A 15 1.52 -8.23 -40.23
CA TRP A 15 0.38 -9.06 -39.88
C TRP A 15 -0.93 -8.27 -39.93
N ASP A 16 -1.96 -8.89 -40.53
CA ASP A 16 -3.33 -8.38 -40.45
C ASP A 16 -4.01 -8.93 -39.19
N VAL A 17 -4.15 -8.05 -38.20
CA VAL A 17 -4.82 -8.34 -36.92
C VAL A 17 -6.20 -7.69 -36.81
N SER A 18 -6.73 -7.13 -37.91
CA SER A 18 -7.98 -6.33 -37.90
C SER A 18 -9.22 -7.08 -37.42
N ASN A 19 -9.21 -8.42 -37.48
CA ASN A 19 -10.30 -9.29 -37.03
C ASN A 19 -10.01 -9.99 -35.69
N VAL A 20 -8.89 -9.68 -35.03
CA VAL A 20 -8.54 -10.28 -33.74
C VAL A 20 -9.36 -9.61 -32.64
N ALA A 21 -10.17 -10.39 -31.92
CA ALA A 21 -10.97 -9.88 -30.81
C ALA A 21 -10.27 -9.99 -29.44
N CYS A 22 -9.31 -10.91 -29.29
CA CYS A 22 -8.63 -11.18 -28.03
C CYS A 22 -7.13 -11.30 -28.25
N MET A 23 -6.35 -10.44 -27.58
CA MET A 23 -4.88 -10.42 -27.64
C MET A 23 -4.25 -10.82 -26.30
N ASN A 24 -5.03 -11.40 -25.40
CA ASN A 24 -4.56 -11.74 -24.08
C ASN A 24 -3.35 -12.70 -24.11
N HIS A 25 -2.36 -12.44 -23.27
CA HIS A 25 -1.08 -13.15 -23.20
C HIS A 25 -0.35 -13.30 -24.56
N MET A 26 -0.60 -12.43 -25.55
CA MET A 26 -0.05 -12.63 -26.90
C MET A 26 1.48 -12.73 -26.89
N PHE A 27 2.14 -11.85 -26.13
CA PHE A 27 3.60 -11.74 -25.94
C PHE A 27 4.00 -11.94 -24.47
N SER A 28 3.13 -12.54 -23.65
CA SER A 28 3.44 -12.76 -22.23
C SER A 28 4.68 -13.64 -22.07
N GLY A 29 5.75 -13.15 -21.46
CA GLY A 29 7.05 -13.82 -21.32
C GLY A 29 7.84 -13.93 -22.62
N ALA A 30 7.61 -13.03 -23.57
CA ALA A 30 8.47 -12.81 -24.73
C ALA A 30 9.48 -11.70 -24.40
N ASP A 31 10.43 -12.02 -23.53
CA ASP A 31 11.38 -11.09 -22.91
C ASP A 31 12.07 -10.14 -23.92
N ASP A 32 12.57 -10.68 -25.05
CA ASP A 32 13.30 -9.95 -26.08
C ASP A 32 12.39 -9.22 -27.11
N PHE A 33 11.07 -9.30 -26.97
CA PHE A 33 10.14 -8.78 -27.98
C PHE A 33 10.07 -7.25 -27.97
N ASP A 34 10.44 -6.62 -29.09
CA ASP A 34 10.41 -5.16 -29.26
C ASP A 34 10.14 -4.76 -30.73
N GLN A 35 9.30 -5.52 -31.44
CA GLN A 35 8.95 -5.18 -32.82
C GLN A 35 7.94 -4.05 -32.90
N ASP A 36 8.16 -3.10 -33.81
CA ASP A 36 7.21 -2.02 -34.13
C ASP A 36 5.87 -2.56 -34.65
N ILE A 37 4.90 -2.59 -33.76
CA ILE A 37 3.51 -2.98 -34.00
C ILE A 37 2.56 -1.78 -33.94
N GLY A 38 3.07 -0.54 -33.98
CA GLY A 38 2.24 0.66 -33.89
C GLY A 38 1.23 0.76 -35.04
N SER A 39 1.55 0.17 -36.20
CA SER A 39 0.70 0.16 -37.41
C SER A 39 -0.44 -0.88 -37.39
N TRP A 40 -0.51 -1.74 -36.37
CA TRP A 40 -1.57 -2.75 -36.27
C TRP A 40 -2.94 -2.12 -36.06
N ASN A 41 -3.95 -2.63 -36.78
CA ASN A 41 -5.34 -2.28 -36.54
C ASN A 41 -5.92 -3.14 -35.41
N VAL A 42 -5.95 -2.60 -34.19
CA VAL A 42 -6.47 -3.29 -32.99
C VAL A 42 -7.90 -2.91 -32.63
N SER A 43 -8.62 -2.18 -33.49
CA SER A 43 -9.98 -1.66 -33.19
C SER A 43 -11.03 -2.73 -32.86
N SER A 44 -10.81 -3.99 -33.27
CA SER A 44 -11.72 -5.11 -32.94
C SER A 44 -11.41 -5.78 -31.60
N VAL A 45 -10.29 -5.43 -30.94
CA VAL A 45 -9.82 -6.08 -29.72
C VAL A 45 -10.65 -5.60 -28.54
N THR A 46 -11.14 -6.55 -27.72
CA THR A 46 -11.89 -6.25 -26.50
C THR A 46 -11.15 -6.64 -25.22
N ASN A 47 -10.11 -7.46 -25.33
CA ASN A 47 -9.33 -7.96 -24.19
C ASN A 47 -7.83 -7.95 -24.51
N MET A 48 -7.07 -7.23 -23.69
CA MET A 48 -5.61 -7.09 -23.77
C MET A 48 -4.90 -7.57 -22.48
N ASP A 49 -5.57 -8.38 -21.66
CA ASP A 49 -5.03 -8.96 -20.43
C ASP A 49 -3.66 -9.59 -20.65
N SER A 50 -2.67 -9.17 -19.86
CA SER A 50 -1.31 -9.70 -19.89
C SER A 50 -0.65 -9.71 -21.28
N MET A 51 -1.08 -8.87 -22.23
CA MET A 51 -0.60 -8.95 -23.61
C MET A 51 0.94 -8.87 -23.72
N PHE A 52 1.57 -8.01 -22.92
CA PHE A 52 3.02 -7.79 -22.82
C PHE A 52 3.57 -8.08 -21.42
N GLU A 53 2.86 -8.88 -20.62
CA GLU A 53 3.34 -9.29 -19.30
C GLU A 53 4.73 -9.95 -19.45
N ASN A 54 5.75 -9.53 -18.71
CA ASN A 54 7.12 -10.02 -18.83
C ASN A 54 7.77 -9.83 -20.22
N ALA A 55 7.25 -8.98 -21.11
CA ALA A 55 7.95 -8.57 -22.33
C ALA A 55 8.95 -7.46 -21.98
N ARG A 56 10.06 -7.85 -21.36
CA ARG A 56 10.97 -6.95 -20.63
C ARG A 56 11.60 -5.86 -21.49
N ASP A 57 11.91 -6.15 -22.76
CA ASP A 57 12.53 -5.23 -23.71
C ASP A 57 11.53 -4.35 -24.49
N PHE A 58 10.22 -4.60 -24.34
CA PHE A 58 9.20 -3.92 -25.13
C PHE A 58 9.07 -2.43 -24.78
N ASP A 59 9.29 -1.53 -25.75
CA ASP A 59 9.21 -0.07 -25.58
C ASP A 59 8.64 0.65 -26.83
N GLN A 60 7.70 0.01 -27.52
CA GLN A 60 7.18 0.54 -28.79
C GLN A 60 6.11 1.60 -28.59
N ASN A 61 6.07 2.57 -29.50
CA ASN A 61 5.01 3.59 -29.56
C ASN A 61 3.70 2.98 -30.06
N LEU A 62 2.64 3.07 -29.26
CA LEU A 62 1.31 2.51 -29.55
C LEU A 62 0.23 3.59 -29.67
N SER A 63 0.60 4.86 -29.85
CA SER A 63 -0.34 6.00 -29.89
C SER A 63 -1.40 5.91 -31.01
N SER A 64 -1.13 5.15 -32.07
CA SER A 64 -2.06 4.92 -33.19
C SER A 64 -3.05 3.78 -32.96
N TRP A 65 -2.95 3.05 -31.84
CA TRP A 65 -3.89 1.99 -31.52
C TRP A 65 -5.25 2.56 -31.09
N ASP A 66 -6.30 2.06 -31.73
CA ASP A 66 -7.68 2.28 -31.29
C ASP A 66 -8.07 1.20 -30.28
N VAL A 67 -7.98 1.55 -28.99
CA VAL A 67 -8.32 0.67 -27.86
C VAL A 67 -9.73 0.92 -27.31
N SER A 68 -10.56 1.69 -28.02
CA SER A 68 -11.88 2.13 -27.53
C SER A 68 -12.85 0.96 -27.23
N ASN A 69 -12.63 -0.23 -27.80
CA ASN A 69 -13.44 -1.42 -27.52
C ASN A 69 -12.89 -2.31 -26.40
N VAL A 70 -11.72 -1.99 -25.83
CA VAL A 70 -11.08 -2.80 -24.79
C VAL A 70 -11.76 -2.56 -23.44
N THR A 71 -12.12 -3.64 -22.76
CA THR A 71 -12.75 -3.59 -21.43
C THR A 71 -11.85 -4.05 -20.30
N ASP A 72 -10.79 -4.81 -20.63
CA ASP A 72 -9.85 -5.40 -19.68
C ASP A 72 -8.40 -5.19 -20.15
N MET A 73 -7.63 -4.48 -19.34
CA MET A 73 -6.20 -4.20 -19.53
C MET A 73 -5.36 -4.74 -18.36
N SER A 74 -5.89 -5.70 -17.60
CA SER A 74 -5.21 -6.30 -16.47
C SER A 74 -3.81 -6.78 -16.86
N ASN A 75 -2.79 -6.42 -16.10
CA ASN A 75 -1.40 -6.84 -16.27
C ASN A 75 -0.81 -6.60 -17.67
N MET A 76 -1.41 -5.72 -18.50
CA MET A 76 -1.03 -5.59 -19.92
C MET A 76 0.48 -5.34 -20.10
N PHE A 77 1.10 -4.56 -19.22
CA PHE A 77 2.54 -4.26 -19.18
C PHE A 77 3.20 -4.69 -17.86
N HIS A 78 2.62 -5.65 -17.15
CA HIS A 78 3.20 -6.16 -15.90
C HIS A 78 4.61 -6.73 -16.15
N GLU A 79 5.62 -6.29 -15.40
CA GLU A 79 7.03 -6.67 -15.60
C GLU A 79 7.61 -6.34 -17.00
N ALA A 80 6.95 -5.48 -17.78
CA ALA A 80 7.54 -4.89 -18.99
C ALA A 80 8.52 -3.78 -18.59
N VAL A 81 9.67 -4.18 -18.04
CA VAL A 81 10.62 -3.32 -17.32
C VAL A 81 11.00 -2.05 -18.09
N HIS A 82 11.22 -2.15 -19.39
CA HIS A 82 11.64 -1.03 -20.23
C HIS A 82 10.50 -0.23 -20.85
N PHE A 83 9.25 -0.65 -20.67
CA PHE A 83 8.11 -0.03 -21.34
C PHE A 83 7.90 1.41 -20.89
N ASN A 84 8.03 2.33 -21.85
CA ASN A 84 7.69 3.73 -21.75
C ASN A 84 7.17 4.26 -23.10
N GLY A 85 6.61 3.37 -23.93
CA GLY A 85 6.07 3.69 -25.24
C GLY A 85 4.82 4.57 -25.14
N ASN A 86 4.67 5.53 -26.05
CA ASN A 86 3.55 6.49 -25.99
C ASN A 86 2.19 5.81 -26.15
N ILE A 87 1.34 5.99 -25.14
CA ILE A 87 -0.05 5.52 -25.04
C ILE A 87 -1.02 6.64 -24.60
N GLY A 88 -0.55 7.89 -24.55
CA GLY A 88 -1.31 9.00 -23.96
C GLY A 88 -2.60 9.36 -24.73
N SER A 89 -2.69 8.98 -26.01
CA SER A 89 -3.85 9.22 -26.87
C SER A 89 -4.91 8.12 -26.86
N TRP A 90 -4.75 7.09 -26.03
CA TRP A 90 -5.71 6.00 -25.94
C TRP A 90 -7.06 6.43 -25.37
N ASP A 91 -8.13 5.98 -26.02
CA ASP A 91 -9.49 6.04 -25.47
C ASP A 91 -9.73 4.81 -24.59
N VAL A 92 -9.53 4.98 -23.28
CA VAL A 92 -9.72 3.92 -22.28
C VAL A 92 -11.11 3.97 -21.63
N GLY A 93 -12.06 4.74 -22.19
CA GLY A 93 -13.35 4.99 -21.55
C GLY A 93 -14.21 3.74 -21.33
N ASN A 94 -13.98 2.64 -22.04
CA ASN A 94 -14.68 1.37 -21.82
C ASN A 94 -13.95 0.39 -20.89
N VAL A 95 -12.75 0.73 -20.41
CA VAL A 95 -11.96 -0.13 -19.53
C VAL A 95 -12.56 -0.15 -18.13
N THR A 96 -12.76 -1.36 -17.61
CA THR A 96 -13.30 -1.58 -16.25
C THR A 96 -12.27 -2.13 -15.27
N CYS A 97 -11.18 -2.73 -15.78
CA CYS A 97 -10.13 -3.33 -14.96
C CYS A 97 -8.73 -2.93 -15.46
N MET A 98 -7.94 -2.32 -14.57
CA MET A 98 -6.54 -1.95 -14.78
C MET A 98 -5.64 -2.60 -13.72
N TYR A 99 -6.07 -3.74 -13.16
CA TYR A 99 -5.33 -4.51 -12.17
C TYR A 99 -3.89 -4.74 -12.67
N GLY A 100 -2.89 -4.28 -11.93
CA GLY A 100 -1.48 -4.54 -12.23
C GLY A 100 -0.98 -4.06 -13.59
N MET A 101 -1.70 -3.18 -14.31
CA MET A 101 -1.40 -2.84 -15.71
C MET A 101 0.06 -2.43 -15.94
N PHE A 102 0.65 -1.66 -15.03
CA PHE A 102 2.06 -1.23 -15.05
C PHE A 102 2.85 -1.72 -13.83
N SER A 103 2.37 -2.78 -13.14
CA SER A 103 3.12 -3.32 -12.01
C SER A 103 4.49 -3.80 -12.48
N ASP A 104 5.57 -3.34 -11.86
CA ASP A 104 6.96 -3.65 -12.19
C ASP A 104 7.40 -3.18 -13.61
N ALA A 105 6.63 -2.30 -14.24
CA ALA A 105 7.06 -1.53 -15.41
C ALA A 105 7.95 -0.37 -14.96
N VAL A 106 9.18 -0.72 -14.55
CA VAL A 106 10.13 0.15 -13.83
C VAL A 106 10.29 1.54 -14.46
N ASN A 107 10.44 1.60 -15.78
CA ASN A 107 10.70 2.82 -16.54
C ASN A 107 9.43 3.58 -16.96
N PHE A 108 8.23 3.07 -16.66
CA PHE A 108 6.99 3.65 -17.15
C PHE A 108 6.75 5.04 -16.53
N ASN A 109 6.67 6.07 -17.38
CA ASN A 109 6.43 7.44 -16.96
C ASN A 109 5.74 8.27 -18.06
N GLN A 110 4.88 7.65 -18.87
CA GLN A 110 4.15 8.33 -19.94
C GLN A 110 2.99 9.16 -19.41
N ASP A 111 2.76 10.33 -20.02
CA ASP A 111 1.61 11.19 -19.72
C ASP A 111 0.30 10.49 -20.10
N ILE A 112 -0.44 10.10 -19.07
CA ILE A 112 -1.75 9.45 -19.13
C ILE A 112 -2.81 10.29 -18.39
N GLY A 113 -2.52 11.54 -18.07
CA GLY A 113 -3.41 12.41 -17.30
C GLY A 113 -4.74 12.69 -17.99
N SER A 114 -4.76 12.57 -19.32
CA SER A 114 -5.94 12.80 -20.16
C SER A 114 -6.90 11.60 -20.30
N TRP A 115 -6.53 10.44 -19.74
CA TRP A 115 -7.37 9.24 -19.79
C TRP A 115 -8.69 9.41 -19.03
N ASP A 116 -9.78 8.97 -19.65
CA ASP A 116 -11.08 8.83 -18.97
C ASP A 116 -11.16 7.48 -18.27
N VAL A 117 -10.86 7.47 -16.98
CA VAL A 117 -10.89 6.27 -16.13
C VAL A 117 -12.21 6.10 -15.36
N SER A 118 -13.26 6.86 -15.70
CA SER A 118 -14.50 6.90 -14.90
C SER A 118 -15.22 5.56 -14.81
N ASN A 119 -14.97 4.62 -15.73
CA ASN A 119 -15.57 3.28 -15.71
C ASN A 119 -14.71 2.21 -15.02
N VAL A 120 -13.49 2.55 -14.60
CA VAL A 120 -12.58 1.60 -13.94
C VAL A 120 -13.06 1.31 -12.53
N GLN A 121 -13.13 0.02 -12.19
CA GLN A 121 -13.58 -0.49 -10.89
C GLN A 121 -12.42 -1.03 -10.04
N ASN A 122 -11.34 -1.48 -10.69
CA ASN A 122 -10.18 -2.10 -10.04
C ASN A 122 -8.87 -1.49 -10.55
N MET A 123 -8.12 -0.85 -9.65
CA MET A 123 -6.79 -0.27 -9.88
C MET A 123 -5.73 -0.88 -8.95
N ASN A 124 -6.01 -2.05 -8.36
CA ASN A 124 -5.09 -2.75 -7.50
C ASN A 124 -3.76 -3.00 -8.23
N ARG A 125 -2.64 -2.67 -7.59
CA ARG A 125 -1.26 -2.77 -8.12
C ARG A 125 -0.98 -2.00 -9.43
N MET A 126 -1.85 -1.10 -9.89
CA MET A 126 -1.72 -0.48 -11.22
C MET A 126 -0.32 0.08 -11.50
N PHE A 127 0.34 0.72 -10.52
CA PHE A 127 1.69 1.27 -10.59
C PHE A 127 2.65 0.69 -9.52
N SER A 128 2.35 -0.51 -9.00
CA SER A 128 3.23 -1.14 -8.01
C SER A 128 4.64 -1.33 -8.61
N CYS A 129 5.71 -0.92 -7.93
CA CYS A 129 7.10 -1.00 -8.42
C CYS A 129 7.38 -0.26 -9.75
N ALA A 130 6.48 0.63 -10.21
CA ALA A 130 6.75 1.53 -11.33
C ALA A 130 7.63 2.69 -10.83
N PHE A 131 8.93 2.42 -10.64
CA PHE A 131 9.84 3.30 -9.89
C PHE A 131 9.92 4.73 -10.44
N ASP A 132 9.85 4.88 -11.76
CA ASP A 132 9.97 6.18 -12.43
C ASP A 132 8.63 6.93 -12.60
N PHE A 133 7.50 6.28 -12.31
CA PHE A 133 6.18 6.86 -12.54
C PHE A 133 5.95 8.08 -11.63
N ASN A 134 5.80 9.25 -12.26
CA ASN A 134 5.47 10.50 -11.59
C ASN A 134 4.79 11.45 -12.59
N GLN A 135 3.63 11.07 -13.09
CA GLN A 135 2.80 11.89 -13.98
C GLN A 135 1.59 12.47 -13.24
N ASP A 136 1.06 13.57 -13.78
CA ASP A 136 -0.15 14.20 -13.27
C ASP A 136 -1.39 13.38 -13.64
N ILE A 137 -1.99 12.76 -12.64
CA ILE A 137 -3.24 12.00 -12.71
C ILE A 137 -4.31 12.60 -11.78
N GLY A 138 -4.10 13.83 -11.31
CA GLY A 138 -4.97 14.48 -10.35
C GLY A 138 -6.39 14.72 -10.88
N SER A 139 -6.56 14.78 -12.21
CA SER A 139 -7.84 14.98 -12.89
C SER A 139 -8.67 13.71 -13.12
N TRP A 140 -8.15 12.53 -12.78
CA TRP A 140 -8.85 11.27 -12.97
C TRP A 140 -10.13 11.18 -12.11
N ASP A 141 -11.24 10.75 -12.73
CA ASP A 141 -12.45 10.37 -12.00
C ASP A 141 -12.33 8.92 -11.52
N VAL A 142 -11.88 8.75 -10.27
CA VAL A 142 -11.74 7.44 -9.61
C VAL A 142 -12.99 7.05 -8.81
N SER A 143 -14.13 7.74 -8.99
CA SER A 143 -15.30 7.56 -8.13
C SER A 143 -15.93 6.17 -8.21
N ASN A 144 -15.70 5.39 -9.27
CA ASN A 144 -16.19 4.02 -9.41
C ASN A 144 -15.21 2.94 -8.94
N VAL A 145 -14.00 3.31 -8.52
CA VAL A 145 -12.98 2.36 -8.06
C VAL A 145 -13.31 1.88 -6.64
N SER A 146 -13.33 0.56 -6.44
CA SER A 146 -13.56 -0.06 -5.13
C SER A 146 -12.30 -0.65 -4.49
N ASP A 147 -11.28 -0.96 -5.29
CA ASP A 147 -10.01 -1.57 -4.86
C ASP A 147 -8.81 -0.77 -5.41
N MET A 148 -8.04 -0.18 -4.49
CA MET A 148 -6.80 0.56 -4.75
C MET A 148 -5.60 -0.07 -4.00
N ALA A 149 -5.72 -1.32 -3.56
CA ALA A 149 -4.65 -1.98 -2.81
C ALA A 149 -3.35 -1.98 -3.63
N PHE A 150 -2.26 -1.57 -3.00
CA PHE A 150 -0.91 -1.52 -3.56
C PHE A 150 -0.75 -0.68 -4.83
N MET A 151 -1.71 0.20 -5.17
CA MET A 151 -1.70 0.95 -6.43
C MET A 151 -0.38 1.68 -6.70
N PHE A 152 0.22 2.31 -5.69
CA PHE A 152 1.52 2.99 -5.76
C PHE A 152 2.58 2.33 -4.87
N SER A 153 2.42 1.06 -4.53
CA SER A 153 3.38 0.35 -3.68
C SER A 153 4.75 0.36 -4.35
N ASP A 154 5.78 0.93 -3.71
CA ASP A 154 7.14 1.08 -4.22
C ASP A 154 7.24 1.92 -5.52
N ALA A 155 6.23 2.73 -5.85
CA ALA A 155 6.32 3.77 -6.88
C ALA A 155 7.15 4.95 -6.33
N SER A 156 8.46 4.73 -6.19
CA SER A 156 9.33 5.55 -5.33
C SER A 156 9.44 7.02 -5.74
N SER A 157 9.21 7.34 -7.02
CA SER A 157 9.22 8.71 -7.56
C SER A 157 7.87 9.43 -7.44
N PHE A 158 6.76 8.70 -7.27
CA PHE A 158 5.42 9.28 -7.33
C PHE A 158 5.17 10.29 -6.21
N ASN A 159 4.82 11.51 -6.59
CA ASN A 159 4.49 12.61 -5.69
C ASN A 159 3.61 13.67 -6.37
N HIS A 160 2.72 13.29 -7.29
CA HIS A 160 1.74 14.20 -7.89
C HIS A 160 0.48 14.33 -7.04
N ASP A 161 -0.15 15.51 -7.11
CA ASP A 161 -1.36 15.83 -6.34
C ASP A 161 -2.54 14.97 -6.79
N ILE A 162 -3.14 14.28 -5.82
CA ILE A 162 -4.33 13.43 -5.96
C ILE A 162 -5.37 13.76 -4.88
N GLY A 163 -5.24 14.90 -4.19
CA GLY A 163 -6.12 15.30 -3.10
C GLY A 163 -7.57 15.53 -3.54
N SER A 164 -7.80 15.75 -4.83
CA SER A 164 -9.13 15.96 -5.41
C SER A 164 -9.89 14.67 -5.75
N TRP A 165 -9.25 13.51 -5.67
CA TRP A 165 -9.88 12.22 -5.97
C TRP A 165 -11.06 11.93 -5.05
N ASN A 166 -12.15 11.44 -5.65
CA ASN A 166 -13.29 10.92 -4.91
C ASN A 166 -13.07 9.42 -4.60
N VAL A 167 -12.51 9.12 -3.43
CA VAL A 167 -12.25 7.74 -2.97
C VAL A 167 -13.40 7.14 -2.14
N SER A 168 -14.60 7.73 -2.15
CA SER A 168 -15.69 7.32 -1.26
C SER A 168 -16.19 5.89 -1.48
N ASN A 169 -15.95 5.29 -2.64
CA ASN A 169 -16.35 3.92 -2.94
C ASN A 169 -15.25 2.88 -2.65
N VAL A 170 -14.04 3.32 -2.29
CA VAL A 170 -12.91 2.44 -2.02
C VAL A 170 -13.12 1.73 -0.68
N THR A 171 -12.93 0.40 -0.68
CA THR A 171 -13.01 -0.44 0.52
C THR A 171 -11.65 -1.01 0.93
N ASP A 172 -10.70 -1.06 0.00
CA ASP A 172 -9.37 -1.64 0.20
C ASP A 172 -8.28 -0.66 -0.27
N MET A 173 -7.47 -0.19 0.68
CA MET A 173 -6.31 0.69 0.42
C MET A 173 -5.01 0.05 0.94
N ARG A 174 -4.98 -1.28 1.12
CA ARG A 174 -3.82 -1.97 1.69
C ARG A 174 -2.56 -1.63 0.92
N GLY A 175 -1.55 -1.13 1.61
CA GLY A 175 -0.25 -0.83 1.02
C GLY A 175 -0.27 0.16 -0.15
N MET A 176 -1.33 0.97 -0.33
CA MET A 176 -1.46 1.85 -1.50
C MET A 176 -0.22 2.72 -1.73
N PHE A 177 0.38 3.27 -0.66
CA PHE A 177 1.62 4.05 -0.71
C PHE A 177 2.79 3.36 0.02
N SER A 178 2.71 2.04 0.22
CA SER A 178 3.78 1.29 0.87
C SER A 178 5.08 1.48 0.09
N LYS A 179 6.18 1.92 0.70
CA LYS A 179 7.48 2.23 0.07
C LYS A 179 7.46 3.34 -1.00
N ALA A 180 6.34 4.06 -1.17
CA ALA A 180 6.28 5.27 -2.02
C ALA A 180 7.07 6.41 -1.35
N SER A 181 8.39 6.30 -1.35
CA SER A 181 9.28 7.07 -0.46
C SER A 181 9.28 8.58 -0.73
N SER A 182 8.87 9.02 -1.92
CA SER A 182 8.73 10.43 -2.28
C SER A 182 7.37 11.03 -1.95
N PHE A 183 6.33 10.20 -1.76
CA PHE A 183 4.95 10.65 -1.64
C PHE A 183 4.73 11.48 -0.36
N ASN A 184 4.21 12.70 -0.53
CA ASN A 184 3.88 13.60 0.56
C ASN A 184 2.82 14.65 0.13
N GLN A 185 1.79 14.21 -0.61
CA GLN A 185 0.72 15.09 -1.10
C GLN A 185 -0.48 15.12 -0.15
N ASP A 186 -1.17 16.26 -0.12
CA ASP A 186 -2.32 16.47 0.75
C ASP A 186 -3.51 15.61 0.29
N ILE A 187 -3.92 14.71 1.17
CA ILE A 187 -5.05 13.78 0.99
C ILE A 187 -6.01 13.86 2.18
N GLY A 188 -5.92 14.92 2.99
CA GLY A 188 -6.75 15.10 4.18
C GLY A 188 -8.25 15.24 3.88
N SER A 189 -8.60 15.64 2.64
CA SER A 189 -9.97 15.78 2.13
C SER A 189 -10.62 14.48 1.68
N TRP A 190 -9.87 13.38 1.60
CA TRP A 190 -10.42 12.10 1.16
C TRP A 190 -11.49 11.57 2.09
N ASN A 191 -12.60 11.09 1.51
CA ASN A 191 -13.61 10.36 2.25
C ASN A 191 -13.25 8.87 2.32
N VAL A 192 -12.64 8.45 3.43
CA VAL A 192 -12.22 7.06 3.68
C VAL A 192 -13.23 6.26 4.51
N SER A 193 -14.46 6.76 4.70
CA SER A 193 -15.44 6.14 5.62
C SER A 193 -15.83 4.71 5.25
N ASN A 194 -15.63 4.29 4.00
CA ASN A 194 -15.94 2.93 3.55
C ASN A 194 -14.73 1.98 3.53
N VAL A 195 -13.53 2.47 3.88
CA VAL A 195 -12.29 1.68 3.83
C VAL A 195 -12.23 0.74 5.04
N LEU A 196 -12.10 -0.56 4.76
CA LEU A 196 -11.99 -1.63 5.74
C LEU A 196 -10.52 -1.96 6.04
N TYR A 197 -9.67 -1.95 5.02
CA TYR A 197 -8.29 -2.39 5.12
C TYR A 197 -7.31 -1.25 4.82
N MET A 198 -6.59 -0.82 5.85
CA MET A 198 -5.56 0.24 5.79
C MET A 198 -4.17 -0.30 6.15
N ASN A 199 -4.00 -1.62 6.26
CA ASN A 199 -2.72 -2.18 6.63
C ASN A 199 -1.63 -1.80 5.63
N SER A 200 -0.47 -1.42 6.14
CA SER A 200 0.67 -0.90 5.38
C SER A 200 0.40 0.32 4.50
N LEU A 201 -0.72 1.04 4.64
CA LEU A 201 -1.10 2.15 3.74
C LEU A 201 0.05 3.13 3.46
N PHE A 202 0.79 3.51 4.50
CA PHE A 202 1.99 4.36 4.43
C PHE A 202 3.26 3.65 4.95
N GLY A 203 3.28 2.31 4.94
CA GLY A 203 4.43 1.54 5.38
C GLY A 203 5.66 1.89 4.53
N GLU A 204 6.75 2.36 5.13
CA GLU A 204 7.98 2.83 4.47
C GLU A 204 7.78 4.07 3.57
N ALA A 205 6.65 4.78 3.65
CA ALA A 205 6.44 6.08 3.00
C ALA A 205 7.19 7.19 3.77
N ARG A 206 8.53 7.16 3.70
CA ARG A 206 9.42 7.89 4.63
C ARG A 206 9.21 9.41 4.69
N LYS A 207 8.75 10.04 3.59
CA LYS A 207 8.50 11.49 3.53
C LYS A 207 7.09 11.89 3.96
N PHE A 208 6.14 10.96 4.01
CA PHE A 208 4.73 11.27 4.25
C PHE A 208 4.52 11.88 5.63
N ASN A 209 3.92 13.07 5.68
CA ASN A 209 3.61 13.80 6.90
C ASN A 209 2.44 14.78 6.71
N GLN A 210 1.43 14.40 5.92
CA GLN A 210 0.26 15.23 5.62
C GLN A 210 -0.88 15.00 6.59
N ASN A 211 -1.66 16.05 6.86
CA ASN A 211 -2.73 16.00 7.85
C ASN A 211 -3.88 15.10 7.38
N ILE A 212 -4.10 14.03 8.13
CA ILE A 212 -5.17 13.04 7.90
C ILE A 212 -6.07 12.89 9.14
N GLY A 213 -6.00 13.83 10.09
CA GLY A 213 -6.79 13.78 11.32
C GLY A 213 -8.29 13.81 11.08
N SER A 214 -8.74 14.43 9.98
CA SER A 214 -10.15 14.52 9.59
C SER A 214 -10.74 13.24 9.00
N TRP A 215 -9.94 12.21 8.77
CA TRP A 215 -10.42 10.95 8.20
C TRP A 215 -11.39 10.23 9.16
N ASP A 216 -12.54 9.81 8.61
CA ASP A 216 -13.43 8.88 9.29
C ASP A 216 -12.93 7.45 9.07
N VAL A 217 -12.19 6.94 10.05
CA VAL A 217 -11.65 5.56 10.03
C VAL A 217 -12.53 4.57 10.79
N SER A 218 -13.77 4.93 11.13
CA SER A 218 -14.63 4.14 12.01
C SER A 218 -14.97 2.74 11.48
N ASN A 219 -14.90 2.50 10.17
CA ASN A 219 -15.11 1.18 9.57
C ASN A 219 -13.84 0.36 9.38
N ALA A 220 -12.65 0.93 9.60
CA ALA A 220 -11.40 0.22 9.44
C ALA A 220 -11.28 -0.92 10.45
N ILE A 221 -10.92 -2.10 9.97
CA ILE A 221 -10.73 -3.30 10.80
C ILE A 221 -9.25 -3.68 10.94
N ASP A 222 -8.42 -3.39 9.94
CA ASP A 222 -6.99 -3.74 9.95
C ASP A 222 -6.12 -2.50 9.67
N MET A 223 -5.27 -2.15 10.64
CA MET A 223 -4.30 -1.05 10.57
C MET A 223 -2.86 -1.52 10.85
N ASN A 224 -2.58 -2.81 10.73
CA ASN A 224 -1.24 -3.32 10.95
C ASN A 224 -0.24 -2.64 9.98
N HIS A 225 0.96 -2.33 10.46
CA HIS A 225 2.02 -1.67 9.68
C HIS A 225 1.66 -0.34 8.99
N MET A 226 0.53 0.31 9.31
CA MET A 226 0.02 1.48 8.58
C MET A 226 1.07 2.60 8.41
N PHE A 227 1.88 2.86 9.45
CA PHE A 227 3.00 3.82 9.47
C PHE A 227 4.34 3.15 9.79
N TYR A 228 4.48 1.85 9.52
CA TYR A 228 5.73 1.11 9.69
C TYR A 228 6.86 1.82 8.94
N PHE A 229 7.97 2.22 9.57
CA PHE A 229 9.05 2.98 8.93
C PHE A 229 8.64 4.31 8.25
N ALA A 230 7.49 4.89 8.58
CA ALA A 230 7.11 6.24 8.16
C ALA A 230 7.83 7.29 9.02
N ASN A 231 9.15 7.44 8.80
CA ASN A 231 10.05 8.18 9.69
C ASN A 231 9.59 9.60 10.06
N ASN A 232 8.98 10.32 9.11
CA ASN A 232 8.60 11.73 9.27
C ASN A 232 7.17 11.92 9.80
N PHE A 233 6.35 10.87 9.84
CA PHE A 233 4.94 11.02 10.15
C PHE A 233 4.75 11.45 11.62
N ASN A 234 4.09 12.60 11.83
CA ASN A 234 3.80 13.15 13.15
C ASN A 234 2.56 14.05 13.13
N GLN A 235 1.50 13.63 12.46
CA GLN A 235 0.24 14.38 12.35
C GLN A 235 -0.79 13.90 13.37
N ASP A 236 -1.61 14.83 13.86
CA ASP A 236 -2.64 14.55 14.86
C ASP A 236 -3.71 13.63 14.29
N ILE A 237 -3.85 12.47 14.95
CA ILE A 237 -4.82 11.42 14.66
C ILE A 237 -5.59 11.01 15.93
N GLY A 238 -5.54 11.84 16.98
CA GLY A 238 -6.15 11.55 18.27
C GLY A 238 -7.68 11.46 18.21
N CYS A 239 -8.30 12.12 17.22
CA CYS A 239 -9.74 12.10 16.99
C CYS A 239 -10.25 10.89 16.18
N TRP A 240 -9.37 10.01 15.71
CA TRP A 240 -9.79 8.81 14.99
C TRP A 240 -10.62 7.87 15.87
N ASN A 241 -11.74 7.39 15.31
CA ASN A 241 -12.49 6.30 15.91
C ASN A 241 -11.91 4.95 15.47
N VAL A 242 -11.08 4.34 16.31
CA VAL A 242 -10.45 3.03 16.04
C VAL A 242 -11.18 1.86 16.70
N SER A 243 -12.43 2.05 17.16
CA SER A 243 -13.15 1.04 17.95
C SER A 243 -13.39 -0.27 17.21
N ASN A 244 -13.33 -0.30 15.87
CA ASN A 244 -13.51 -1.52 15.08
C ASN A 244 -12.20 -2.23 14.69
N VAL A 245 -11.04 -1.64 15.01
CA VAL A 245 -9.74 -2.19 14.62
C VAL A 245 -9.39 -3.39 15.48
N ASN A 246 -8.98 -4.50 14.86
CA ASN A 246 -8.58 -5.73 15.55
C ASN A 246 -7.05 -5.94 15.58
N ASP A 247 -6.30 -5.41 14.62
CA ASP A 247 -4.85 -5.56 14.50
C ASP A 247 -4.18 -4.19 14.28
N MET A 248 -3.29 -3.84 15.22
CA MET A 248 -2.43 -2.65 15.19
C MET A 248 -0.95 -3.03 15.28
N SER A 249 -0.60 -4.29 14.98
CA SER A 249 0.78 -4.73 15.05
C SER A 249 1.67 -3.91 14.13
N SER A 250 2.82 -3.51 14.66
CA SER A 250 3.82 -2.70 13.96
C SER A 250 3.31 -1.37 13.38
N MET A 251 2.14 -0.88 13.79
CA MET A 251 1.50 0.31 13.20
C MET A 251 2.42 1.53 13.18
N PHE A 252 3.20 1.77 14.25
CA PHE A 252 4.18 2.86 14.37
C PHE A 252 5.60 2.35 14.55
N GLN A 253 5.89 1.09 14.21
CA GLN A 253 7.24 0.57 14.33
C GLN A 253 8.18 1.37 13.43
N HIS A 254 9.28 1.90 13.97
CA HIS A 254 10.20 2.82 13.29
C HIS A 254 9.58 4.16 12.80
N ALA A 255 8.37 4.54 13.23
CA ALA A 255 7.86 5.90 13.05
C ALA A 255 8.58 6.85 14.03
N GLU A 256 9.84 7.16 13.75
CA GLU A 256 10.75 7.78 14.74
C GLU A 256 10.29 9.15 15.24
N ALA A 257 9.58 9.93 14.41
CA ALA A 257 9.07 11.27 14.75
C ALA A 257 7.71 11.26 15.45
N PHE A 258 6.97 10.16 15.42
CA PHE A 258 5.58 10.12 15.88
C PHE A 258 5.47 10.33 17.39
N ASN A 259 4.74 11.36 17.81
CA ASN A 259 4.50 11.69 19.21
C ASN A 259 3.17 12.43 19.44
N GLN A 260 2.11 12.03 18.74
CA GLN A 260 0.79 12.66 18.85
C GLN A 260 -0.11 11.93 19.85
N ASP A 261 -0.99 12.70 20.51
CA ASP A 261 -1.86 12.18 21.56
C ASP A 261 -2.91 11.22 20.97
N ILE A 262 -2.88 9.98 21.44
CA ILE A 262 -3.77 8.89 21.07
C ILE A 262 -4.39 8.23 22.32
N GLY A 263 -4.32 8.90 23.48
CA GLY A 263 -4.82 8.37 24.75
C GLY A 263 -6.34 8.17 24.80
N LEU A 264 -7.07 8.84 23.89
CA LEU A 264 -8.52 8.75 23.76
C LEU A 264 -9.00 7.63 22.82
N TRP A 265 -8.09 6.91 22.17
CA TRP A 265 -8.46 5.80 21.30
C TRP A 265 -9.17 4.68 22.06
N ASP A 266 -10.31 4.23 21.53
CA ASP A 266 -10.96 3.00 22.00
C ASP A 266 -10.29 1.78 21.36
N VAL A 267 -9.32 1.21 22.06
CA VAL A 267 -8.59 0.00 21.63
C VAL A 267 -9.21 -1.30 22.16
N SER A 268 -10.44 -1.25 22.68
CA SER A 268 -11.07 -2.40 23.36
C SER A 268 -11.33 -3.62 22.48
N ASN A 269 -11.27 -3.47 21.15
CA ASN A 269 -11.39 -4.55 20.17
C ASN A 269 -10.05 -5.03 19.59
N VAL A 270 -8.93 -4.40 19.96
CA VAL A 270 -7.61 -4.76 19.43
C VAL A 270 -7.10 -6.04 20.10
N VAL A 271 -6.75 -7.03 19.28
CA VAL A 271 -6.22 -8.34 19.72
C VAL A 271 -4.69 -8.40 19.59
N ASN A 272 -4.12 -7.65 18.65
CA ASN A 272 -2.69 -7.67 18.34
C ASN A 272 -2.09 -6.24 18.36
N MET A 273 -1.16 -6.00 19.28
CA MET A 273 -0.37 -4.77 19.41
C MET A 273 1.14 -5.07 19.33
N GLY A 274 1.52 -6.24 18.82
CA GLY A 274 2.91 -6.66 18.70
C GLY A 274 3.72 -5.61 17.95
N TRP A 275 4.85 -5.20 18.52
CA TRP A 275 5.80 -4.25 17.93
C TRP A 275 5.24 -2.86 17.60
N MET A 276 4.02 -2.51 18.05
CA MET A 276 3.31 -1.29 17.64
C MET A 276 4.16 -0.01 17.72
N PHE A 277 4.95 0.17 18.79
CA PHE A 277 5.84 1.32 19.00
C PHE A 277 7.33 0.93 19.04
N CYS A 278 7.69 -0.25 18.52
CA CYS A 278 9.08 -0.67 18.47
C CYS A 278 9.89 0.35 17.67
N LEU A 279 10.97 0.88 18.25
CA LEU A 279 11.83 1.90 17.62
C LEU A 279 11.10 3.23 17.29
N ALA A 280 9.89 3.48 17.83
CA ALA A 280 9.23 4.78 17.81
C ALA A 280 9.90 5.72 18.83
N LYS A 281 11.06 6.28 18.46
CA LYS A 281 11.97 6.96 19.39
C LYS A 281 11.37 8.17 20.10
N ALA A 282 10.50 8.94 19.45
CA ALA A 282 9.89 10.14 20.02
C ALA A 282 8.63 9.87 20.86
N PHE A 283 7.98 8.72 20.69
CA PHE A 283 6.66 8.47 21.27
C PHE A 283 6.71 8.43 22.81
N ASN A 284 5.94 9.32 23.44
CA ASN A 284 5.82 9.41 24.90
C ASN A 284 4.46 9.99 25.34
N GLN A 285 3.37 9.61 24.69
CA GLN A 285 2.01 10.08 25.01
C GLN A 285 1.29 9.14 25.98
N ASP A 286 0.42 9.72 26.82
CA ASP A 286 -0.33 8.98 27.84
C ASP A 286 -1.35 8.03 27.17
N ILE A 287 -1.19 6.74 27.46
CA ILE A 287 -2.05 5.65 26.98
C ILE A 287 -2.50 4.76 28.15
N GLY A 288 -2.37 5.24 29.40
CA GLY A 288 -2.72 4.49 30.60
C GLY A 288 -4.22 4.18 30.71
N SER A 289 -5.07 4.92 29.99
CA SER A 289 -6.52 4.74 29.89
C SER A 289 -6.95 3.59 28.97
N TRP A 290 -6.06 3.07 28.13
CA TRP A 290 -6.40 2.06 27.13
C TRP A 290 -6.94 0.76 27.74
N ASN A 291 -8.09 0.30 27.23
CA ASN A 291 -8.63 -1.01 27.59
C ASN A 291 -7.97 -2.12 26.76
N VAL A 292 -6.87 -2.67 27.27
CA VAL A 292 -6.12 -3.75 26.61
C VAL A 292 -6.54 -5.16 27.06
N SER A 293 -7.69 -5.30 27.72
CA SER A 293 -8.06 -6.54 28.43
C SER A 293 -8.19 -7.79 27.54
N ILE A 294 -8.39 -7.62 26.23
CA ILE A 294 -8.51 -8.74 25.28
C ILE A 294 -7.26 -8.96 24.41
N VAL A 295 -6.25 -8.10 24.53
CA VAL A 295 -5.03 -8.18 23.73
C VAL A 295 -4.31 -9.49 24.03
N ARG A 296 -3.92 -10.20 22.97
CA ARG A 296 -3.20 -11.50 23.05
C ARG A 296 -1.72 -11.38 22.75
N ASN A 297 -1.34 -10.43 21.90
CA ASN A 297 0.04 -10.22 21.49
C ASN A 297 0.48 -8.77 21.78
N MET A 298 1.48 -8.62 22.64
CA MET A 298 2.18 -7.36 22.92
C MET A 298 3.70 -7.49 22.76
N ALA A 299 4.16 -8.54 22.08
CA ALA A 299 5.59 -8.81 21.88
C ALA A 299 6.27 -7.58 21.30
N GLY A 300 7.40 -7.14 21.87
CA GLY A 300 8.16 -6.06 21.27
C GLY A 300 7.52 -4.66 21.31
N MET A 301 6.33 -4.46 21.89
CA MET A 301 5.51 -3.24 21.70
C MET A 301 6.30 -1.94 21.90
N PHE A 302 7.19 -1.87 22.90
CA PHE A 302 8.02 -0.70 23.19
C PHE A 302 9.53 -0.97 23.11
N THR A 303 9.94 -2.03 22.41
CA THR A 303 11.37 -2.34 22.27
C THR A 303 12.08 -1.20 21.55
N HIS A 304 13.10 -0.63 22.21
CA HIS A 304 13.82 0.57 21.76
C HIS A 304 12.96 1.84 21.53
N ALA A 305 11.76 1.94 22.12
CA ALA A 305 11.01 3.19 22.21
C ALA A 305 11.64 4.10 23.29
N SER A 306 12.74 4.77 22.95
CA SER A 306 13.65 5.38 23.93
C SER A 306 13.05 6.50 24.79
N SER A 307 12.02 7.20 24.32
CA SER A 307 11.40 8.30 25.06
C SER A 307 10.22 7.87 25.93
N PHE A 308 9.69 6.65 25.74
CA PHE A 308 8.45 6.25 26.40
C PHE A 308 8.67 6.00 27.90
N ASN A 309 7.93 6.74 28.73
CA ASN A 309 8.00 6.67 30.19
C ASN A 309 6.63 6.93 30.86
N GLN A 310 5.53 6.58 30.19
CA GLN A 310 4.17 6.80 30.69
C GLN A 310 3.69 5.67 31.59
N ASP A 311 2.77 5.97 32.50
CA ASP A 311 2.20 4.97 33.41
C ASP A 311 1.17 4.09 32.70
N ILE A 312 1.44 2.79 32.71
CA ILE A 312 0.59 1.73 32.15
C ILE A 312 0.25 0.66 33.20
N GLY A 313 0.45 0.96 34.48
CA GLY A 313 0.22 0.01 35.58
C GLY A 313 -1.24 -0.38 35.79
N SER A 314 -2.18 0.33 35.16
CA SER A 314 -3.62 0.04 35.13
C SER A 314 -4.00 -1.03 34.11
N TRP A 315 -3.12 -1.39 33.18
CA TRP A 315 -3.43 -2.28 32.07
C TRP A 315 -3.73 -3.71 32.55
N ASN A 316 -4.88 -4.25 32.14
CA ASN A 316 -5.20 -5.66 32.34
C ASN A 316 -4.56 -6.51 31.24
N VAL A 317 -3.39 -7.09 31.54
CA VAL A 317 -2.63 -7.94 30.59
C VAL A 317 -2.86 -9.44 30.77
N SER A 318 -3.92 -9.85 31.49
CA SER A 318 -4.15 -11.27 31.82
C SER A 318 -4.37 -12.19 30.61
N ASN A 319 -4.82 -11.65 29.47
CA ASN A 319 -5.03 -12.40 28.22
C ASN A 319 -3.82 -12.38 27.27
N VAL A 320 -2.74 -11.67 27.63
CA VAL A 320 -1.56 -11.57 26.77
C VAL A 320 -0.77 -12.89 26.85
N THR A 321 -0.71 -13.60 25.73
CA THR A 321 0.00 -14.89 25.60
C THR A 321 1.42 -14.72 25.06
N ASP A 322 1.71 -13.61 24.39
CA ASP A 322 3.05 -13.31 23.88
C ASP A 322 3.55 -11.94 24.37
N MET A 323 4.60 -11.98 25.20
CA MET A 323 5.28 -10.83 25.82
C MET A 323 6.80 -10.88 25.63
N HIS A 324 7.32 -11.57 24.62
CA HIS A 324 8.78 -11.58 24.42
C HIS A 324 9.29 -10.17 24.05
N ARG A 325 10.47 -9.80 24.58
CA ARG A 325 11.17 -8.53 24.30
C ARG A 325 10.33 -7.28 24.63
N THR A 326 9.94 -7.07 25.88
CA THR A 326 9.17 -5.89 26.30
C THR A 326 10.07 -4.75 26.83
N GLY A 327 10.58 -3.90 25.93
CA GLY A 327 11.13 -2.59 26.30
C GLY A 327 12.42 -2.56 27.14
N THR A 328 12.76 -1.38 27.65
CA THR A 328 13.96 -1.11 28.46
C THR A 328 13.86 -1.73 29.87
N GLN A 329 14.98 -1.83 30.61
CA GLN A 329 15.01 -2.36 31.99
C GLN A 329 14.01 -1.68 32.95
N ALA A 330 13.77 -0.37 32.80
CA ALA A 330 12.82 0.38 33.62
C ALA A 330 11.36 0.00 33.31
N MET A 331 11.04 -0.19 32.03
CA MET A 331 9.74 -0.68 31.61
C MET A 331 9.51 -2.10 32.11
N GLN A 332 10.52 -2.98 31.99
CA GLN A 332 10.45 -4.35 32.52
C GLN A 332 10.08 -4.39 34.02
N GLN A 333 10.51 -3.40 34.81
CA GLN A 333 10.15 -3.29 36.24
C GLN A 333 8.71 -2.84 36.47
N GLN A 334 8.17 -1.91 35.68
CA GLN A 334 6.75 -1.54 35.71
C GLN A 334 5.85 -2.68 35.21
N TRP A 335 6.29 -3.44 34.20
CA TRP A 335 5.60 -4.64 33.72
C TRP A 335 5.54 -5.74 34.78
N LEU A 336 6.63 -5.95 35.53
CA LEU A 336 6.66 -6.87 36.67
C LEU A 336 5.67 -6.48 37.78
N LEU A 337 5.41 -5.18 37.99
CA LEU A 337 4.41 -4.69 38.93
C LEU A 337 2.97 -4.94 38.45
N CYS A 338 2.73 -4.82 37.13
CA CYS A 338 1.43 -5.08 36.50
C CYS A 338 1.01 -6.56 36.58
N LEU A 339 1.97 -7.48 36.54
CA LEU A 339 1.71 -8.92 36.46
C LEU A 339 1.22 -9.58 37.77
N LYS A 340 1.30 -8.92 38.93
CA LYS A 340 1.05 -9.55 40.26
C LYS A 340 1.62 -10.99 40.36
N MET A 341 2.72 -11.27 39.67
CA MET A 341 3.22 -12.63 39.52
C MET A 341 3.94 -13.07 40.80
N PRO A 342 3.66 -14.26 41.35
CA PRO A 342 4.48 -14.84 42.40
C PRO A 342 5.93 -14.97 41.90
N ALA A 343 6.89 -14.71 42.78
CA ALA A 343 8.33 -14.63 42.50
C ALA A 343 8.96 -15.87 41.80
N THR A 344 8.20 -16.95 41.61
CA THR A 344 8.61 -18.18 40.95
C THR A 344 8.57 -18.15 39.41
N LEU A 345 7.80 -17.24 38.78
CA LEU A 345 7.74 -17.09 37.31
C LEU A 345 8.82 -16.16 36.74
N THR A 346 9.50 -15.40 37.59
CA THR A 346 10.61 -14.50 37.24
C THR A 346 11.76 -15.20 36.50
N LYS A 347 11.92 -16.52 36.65
CA LYS A 347 13.03 -17.28 36.04
C LYS A 347 12.84 -17.63 34.56
N ILE A 348 11.61 -17.67 34.05
CA ILE A 348 11.34 -17.96 32.63
C ILE A 348 11.49 -16.68 31.79
N PHE A 349 11.18 -15.51 32.36
CA PHE A 349 11.30 -14.21 31.70
C PHE A 349 12.76 -13.75 31.46
N LEU A 350 13.71 -14.16 32.32
CA LEU A 350 15.11 -13.74 32.23
C LEU A 350 15.96 -14.57 31.25
N HIS A 351 15.57 -15.81 30.91
CA HIS A 351 16.42 -16.69 30.09
C HIS A 351 16.38 -16.39 28.58
N GLY A 352 15.45 -15.57 28.10
CA GLY A 352 15.43 -15.07 26.73
C GLY A 352 16.26 -13.80 26.50
N MET A 353 16.85 -13.20 27.55
CA MET A 353 17.48 -11.87 27.50
C MET A 353 19.02 -11.91 27.44
N CYS A 354 19.61 -13.03 27.06
CA CYS A 354 21.05 -13.17 26.91
C CYS A 354 21.38 -14.06 25.71
N GLN A 355 21.00 -13.61 24.50
CA GLN A 355 21.69 -13.97 23.25
C GLN A 355 21.18 -13.11 22.09
N THR A 356 22.16 -12.46 21.46
CA THR A 356 22.17 -11.61 20.23
C THR A 356 21.44 -10.28 20.27
#